data_AF-A0A1V3RVB2-F1
#
_entry.id   AF-A0A1V3RVB2-F1
#
_cell.length_a   1.000
_cell.length_b   1.000
_cell.length_c   1.000
_cell.angle_alpha   90.00
_cell.angle_beta   90.00
_cell.angle_gamma   90.00
#
_symmetry.space_group_name_H-M   'P 1'
#
loop_
_entity.id
_entity.type
_entity.pdbx_description
1 polymer ?
#
loop_
_entity_poly.entity_id
_entity_poly.type
_entity_poly.pdbx_seq_one_letter_code
_entity_poly.pdbx_strand_id
1 'polypeptide(L)'
;MRTTSTFICQAADQLKGFVGLNRKTGQYIVRFSEDAFGMDVADDGIIPTCEFVWAPVADGTMALSRERIQLLLDQNIDERINLCEPLRVYMARSDLPEIVAVRQLVTG
;
A
#
# COMPACT_ATOMS: atom_id res chain seq x y z
N MET A 1 15.58 -4.96 -17.51
CA MET A 1 15.43 -3.74 -16.68
C MET A 1 15.83 -4.07 -15.25
N ARG A 2 16.75 -3.30 -14.64
CA ARG A 2 17.12 -3.48 -13.22
C ARG A 2 16.17 -2.65 -12.37
N THR A 3 15.06 -3.25 -11.93
CA THR A 3 14.22 -2.64 -10.91
C THR A 3 15.00 -2.70 -9.59
N THR A 4 15.66 -1.62 -9.20
CA THR A 4 16.35 -1.53 -7.90
C THR A 4 15.34 -1.27 -6.80
N SER A 5 15.65 -1.71 -5.57
CA SER A 5 14.76 -1.57 -4.41
C SER A 5 14.27 -0.13 -4.20
N THR A 6 15.10 0.86 -4.52
CA THR A 6 14.72 2.29 -4.48
C THR A 6 13.54 2.63 -5.37
N PHE A 7 13.48 2.11 -6.62
CA PHE A 7 12.34 2.35 -7.51
C PHE A 7 11.05 1.72 -6.97
N ILE A 8 11.15 0.58 -6.30
CA ILE A 8 9.99 -0.09 -5.70
C ILE A 8 9.48 0.72 -4.51
N CYS A 9 10.38 1.20 -3.63
CA CYS A 9 10.01 2.11 -2.55
C CYS A 9 9.33 3.38 -3.08
N GLN A 10 9.91 4.01 -4.10
CA GLN A 10 9.36 5.22 -4.70
C GLN A 10 8.01 4.96 -5.39
N ALA A 11 7.82 3.77 -5.99
CA ALA A 11 6.53 3.39 -6.56
C ALA A 11 5.47 3.16 -5.47
N ALA A 12 5.85 2.56 -4.34
CA ALA A 12 4.97 2.37 -3.19
C ALA A 12 4.53 3.71 -2.58
N ASP A 13 5.43 4.70 -2.50
CA ASP A 13 5.10 6.04 -2.00
C ASP A 13 4.21 6.84 -2.96
N GLN A 14 4.34 6.58 -4.27
CA GLN A 14 3.50 7.18 -5.32
C GLN A 14 2.10 6.57 -5.43
N LEU A 15 1.75 5.59 -4.59
CA LEU A 15 0.41 5.02 -4.54
C LEU A 15 -0.60 6.08 -4.13
N LYS A 16 -1.73 6.12 -4.82
CA LYS A 16 -2.80 7.09 -4.62
C LYS A 16 -4.06 6.44 -4.12
N GLY A 17 -4.76 7.15 -3.26
CA GLY A 17 -6.01 6.70 -2.66
C GLY A 17 -5.80 6.06 -1.30
N PHE A 18 -6.90 5.55 -0.78
CA PHE A 18 -7.09 5.14 0.60
C PHE A 18 -7.73 3.76 0.61
N VAL A 19 -7.32 2.93 1.55
CA VAL A 19 -7.99 1.68 1.88
C VAL A 19 -8.80 1.87 3.15
N GLY A 20 -10.01 1.33 3.16
CA GLY A 20 -10.91 1.37 4.29
C GLY A 20 -11.48 -0.01 4.55
N LEU A 21 -11.52 -0.44 5.81
CA LEU A 21 -12.19 -1.69 6.16
C LEU A 21 -13.71 -1.47 6.25
N ASN A 22 -14.45 -2.07 5.33
CA ASN A 22 -15.90 -2.00 5.34
C ASN A 22 -16.46 -2.78 6.55
N ARG A 23 -17.21 -2.10 7.42
CA ARG A 23 -17.76 -2.70 8.64
C ARG A 23 -18.92 -3.66 8.36
N LYS A 24 -19.65 -3.47 7.26
CA LYS A 24 -20.78 -4.35 6.89
C LYS A 24 -20.32 -5.69 6.33
N THR A 25 -19.25 -5.69 5.54
CA THR A 25 -18.78 -6.91 4.84
C THR A 25 -17.49 -7.48 5.41
N GLY A 26 -16.78 -6.73 6.24
CA GLY A 26 -15.45 -7.10 6.75
C GLY A 26 -14.37 -7.13 5.68
N GLN A 27 -14.60 -6.51 4.52
CA GLN A 27 -13.68 -6.50 3.39
C GLN A 27 -12.99 -5.15 3.26
N TYR A 28 -11.72 -5.17 2.87
CA TYR A 28 -10.99 -3.96 2.51
C TYR A 28 -11.52 -3.42 1.19
N ILE A 29 -11.91 -2.16 1.18
CA ILE A 29 -12.30 -1.43 -0.02
C ILE A 29 -11.34 -0.28 -0.24
N VAL A 30 -11.01 -0.01 -1.50
CA VAL A 30 -10.11 1.09 -1.84
C VAL A 30 -10.89 2.18 -2.57
N ARG A 31 -10.65 3.42 -2.17
CA ARG A 31 -11.26 4.63 -2.72
C ARG A 31 -10.23 5.74 -2.85
N PHE A 32 -10.49 6.67 -3.76
CA PHE A 32 -9.61 7.81 -3.98
C PHE A 32 -9.85 8.97 -3.03
N SER A 33 -10.96 8.94 -2.32
CA SER A 33 -11.41 10.00 -1.44
C SER A 33 -11.94 9.35 -0.19
N GLU A 34 -11.55 9.89 0.96
CA GLU A 34 -12.06 9.50 2.28
C GLU A 34 -13.58 9.66 2.32
N ASP A 35 -14.09 10.74 1.73
CA ASP A 35 -15.53 11.03 1.61
C ASP A 35 -16.31 9.95 0.82
N ALA A 36 -15.64 9.24 -0.10
CA ALA A 36 -16.27 8.21 -0.91
C ALA A 36 -16.56 6.90 -0.14
N PHE A 37 -16.02 6.75 1.07
CA PHE A 37 -16.37 5.62 1.94
C PHE A 37 -17.71 5.82 2.66
N GLY A 38 -18.15 7.07 2.84
CA GLY A 38 -19.42 7.41 3.48
C GLY A 38 -19.54 6.81 4.88
N MET A 39 -20.70 6.19 5.17
CA MET A 39 -20.99 5.59 6.48
C MET A 39 -20.55 4.12 6.61
N ASP A 40 -20.00 3.52 5.54
CA ASP A 40 -19.71 2.08 5.48
C ASP A 40 -18.32 1.71 6.02
N VAL A 41 -17.42 2.70 6.11
CA VAL A 41 -16.08 2.58 6.71
C VAL A 41 -15.97 3.62 7.81
N ALA A 42 -15.32 3.28 8.92
CA ALA A 42 -14.98 4.29 9.91
C ALA A 42 -13.75 5.08 9.52
N ASP A 43 -13.80 6.38 9.76
CA ASP A 43 -12.69 7.33 9.52
C ASP A 43 -11.36 6.84 10.11
N ASP A 44 -11.41 6.31 11.34
CA ASP A 44 -10.25 5.74 12.07
C ASP A 44 -9.64 4.50 11.40
N GLY A 45 -10.40 3.83 10.52
CA GLY A 45 -9.96 2.66 9.75
C GLY A 45 -9.59 2.96 8.31
N ILE A 46 -9.52 4.24 7.91
CA ILE A 46 -9.07 4.67 6.59
C ILE A 46 -7.56 4.90 6.65
N ILE A 47 -6.82 4.20 5.79
CA ILE A 47 -5.37 4.28 5.73
C ILE A 47 -4.98 4.58 4.27
N PRO A 48 -4.10 5.55 3.98
CA PRO A 48 -3.67 5.78 2.61
C PRO A 48 -2.95 4.54 2.07
N THR A 49 -3.21 4.19 0.81
CA THR A 49 -2.63 3.01 0.14
C THR A 49 -1.11 2.98 0.21
N CYS A 50 -0.48 4.17 0.12
CA CYS A 50 0.96 4.34 0.25
C CYS A 50 1.49 4.04 1.66
N GLU A 51 0.67 4.07 2.72
CA GLU A 51 1.02 3.60 4.07
C GLU A 51 0.58 2.16 4.28
N PHE A 52 -0.56 1.77 3.72
CA PHE A 52 -1.12 0.44 3.87
C PHE A 52 -0.20 -0.66 3.34
N VAL A 53 0.58 -0.42 2.28
CA VAL A 53 1.56 -1.40 1.78
C VAL A 53 2.74 -1.62 2.72
N TRP A 54 2.99 -0.70 3.65
CA TRP A 54 4.08 -0.80 4.62
C TRP A 54 3.58 -1.41 5.94
N ALA A 55 4.18 -2.52 6.32
CA ALA A 55 3.98 -3.14 7.62
C ALA A 55 5.05 -2.65 8.60
N PRO A 56 4.69 -2.19 9.81
CA PRO A 56 5.66 -1.90 10.83
C PRO A 56 6.42 -3.19 11.20
N VAL A 57 7.73 -3.10 11.27
CA VAL A 57 8.61 -4.18 11.73
C VAL A 57 9.39 -3.69 12.96
N ALA A 58 10.26 -4.54 13.51
CA ALA A 58 11.08 -4.20 14.67
C ALA A 58 11.90 -2.92 14.45
N ASP A 59 12.27 -2.27 15.55
CA ASP A 59 13.14 -1.08 15.57
C ASP A 59 12.58 0.18 14.88
N GLY A 60 11.25 0.28 14.76
CA GLY A 60 10.62 1.47 14.15
C GLY A 60 10.86 1.59 12.65
N THR A 61 11.21 0.49 12.01
CA THR A 61 11.33 0.41 10.55
C THR A 61 10.04 -0.12 9.95
N MET A 62 9.83 0.09 8.65
CA MET A 62 8.66 -0.42 7.94
C MET A 62 9.11 -1.29 6.77
N ALA A 63 8.51 -2.47 6.65
CA ALA A 63 8.77 -3.39 5.55
C ALA A 63 7.61 -3.36 4.55
N LEU A 64 7.94 -3.38 3.26
CA LEU A 64 6.97 -3.46 2.19
C LEU A 64 6.38 -4.87 2.17
N SER A 65 5.14 -5.02 2.63
CA SER A 65 4.47 -6.30 2.74
C SER A 65 3.79 -6.68 1.42
N ARG A 66 4.20 -7.82 0.87
CA ARG A 66 3.60 -8.38 -0.35
C ARG A 66 2.12 -8.70 -0.19
N GLU A 67 1.70 -9.15 0.98
CA GLU A 67 0.30 -9.48 1.26
C GLU A 67 -0.60 -8.24 1.11
N ARG A 68 -0.16 -7.10 1.65
CA ARG A 68 -0.87 -5.82 1.52
C ARG A 68 -0.92 -5.33 0.08
N ILE A 69 0.15 -5.48 -0.69
CA ILE A 69 0.13 -5.16 -2.13
C ILE A 69 -0.82 -6.08 -2.89
N GLN A 70 -0.84 -7.37 -2.55
CA GLN A 70 -1.74 -8.34 -3.19
C GLN A 70 -3.21 -7.97 -2.96
N LEU A 71 -3.56 -7.49 -1.76
CA LEU A 71 -4.91 -6.98 -1.47
C LEU A 71 -5.28 -5.82 -2.41
N LEU A 72 -4.34 -4.91 -2.69
CA LEU A 72 -4.59 -3.81 -3.62
C LEU A 72 -4.72 -4.29 -5.07
N LEU A 73 -3.94 -5.31 -5.48
CA LEU A 73 -4.05 -5.92 -6.80
C LEU A 73 -5.38 -6.67 -6.98
N ASP A 74 -5.87 -7.33 -5.94
CA ASP A 74 -7.15 -8.05 -5.95
C ASP A 74 -8.33 -7.10 -6.21
N GLN A 75 -8.24 -5.86 -5.74
CA GLN A 75 -9.24 -4.82 -6.03
C GLN A 75 -9.27 -4.39 -7.51
N ASN A 76 -8.27 -4.80 -8.32
CA ASN A 76 -8.20 -4.55 -9.77
C ASN A 76 -8.26 -3.05 -10.14
N ILE A 77 -7.57 -2.24 -9.33
CA ILE A 77 -7.50 -0.77 -9.42
C ILE A 77 -6.04 -0.30 -9.48
N ASP A 78 -5.12 -1.15 -9.90
CA ASP A 78 -3.69 -0.87 -9.96
C ASP A 78 -3.37 0.38 -10.78
N GLU A 79 -3.93 0.53 -12.00
CA GLU A 79 -3.76 1.75 -12.81
C GLU A 79 -4.31 3.00 -12.09
N ARG A 80 -5.38 2.78 -11.35
CA ARG A 80 -6.12 3.80 -10.63
C ARG A 80 -5.29 4.33 -9.46
N ILE A 81 -4.77 3.46 -8.61
CA ILE A 81 -3.93 3.83 -7.47
C ILE A 81 -2.48 4.15 -7.86
N ASN A 82 -2.17 4.26 -9.16
CA ASN A 82 -0.82 4.50 -9.66
C ASN A 82 0.19 3.40 -9.23
N LEU A 83 -0.27 2.14 -9.16
CA LEU A 83 0.59 0.99 -8.93
C LEU A 83 1.39 0.71 -10.21
N CYS A 84 2.63 1.19 -10.24
CA CYS A 84 3.49 1.07 -11.40
C CYS A 84 4.12 -0.34 -11.53
N GLU A 85 4.63 -0.61 -12.73
CA GLU A 85 5.42 -1.80 -13.09
C GLU A 85 6.45 -2.27 -12.05
N PRO A 86 7.27 -1.43 -11.38
CA PRO A 86 8.19 -1.85 -10.32
C PRO A 86 7.54 -2.66 -9.20
N LEU A 87 6.33 -2.30 -8.74
CA LEU A 87 5.59 -3.05 -7.71
C LEU A 87 5.11 -4.40 -8.26
N ARG A 88 4.64 -4.43 -9.51
CA ARG A 88 4.22 -5.67 -10.18
C ARG A 88 5.41 -6.62 -10.38
N VAL A 89 6.57 -6.10 -10.76
CA VAL A 89 7.82 -6.89 -10.86
C VAL A 89 8.25 -7.40 -9.49
N TYR A 90 8.11 -6.58 -8.44
CA TYR A 90 8.41 -7.01 -7.06
C TYR A 90 7.50 -8.15 -6.60
N MET A 91 6.19 -8.09 -6.92
CA MET A 91 5.25 -9.17 -6.64
C MET A 91 5.55 -10.43 -7.47
N ALA A 92 5.92 -10.28 -8.74
CA ALA A 92 6.30 -11.38 -9.62
C ALA A 92 7.63 -12.03 -9.22
N ARG A 93 8.56 -11.27 -8.62
CA ARG A 93 9.87 -11.74 -8.20
C ARG A 93 9.90 -12.07 -6.72
N SER A 94 9.49 -13.30 -6.40
CA SER A 94 9.59 -13.85 -5.05
C SER A 94 11.03 -14.01 -4.54
N ASP A 95 12.01 -14.03 -5.43
CA ASP A 95 13.46 -14.14 -5.15
C ASP A 95 14.03 -12.90 -4.43
N LEU A 96 13.38 -11.73 -4.55
CA LEU A 96 13.82 -10.53 -3.84
C LEU A 96 13.45 -10.62 -2.35
N PRO A 97 14.33 -10.21 -1.42
CA PRO A 97 13.96 -10.09 -0.02
C PRO A 97 12.87 -9.02 0.20
N GLU A 98 12.22 -9.06 1.36
CA GLU A 98 11.32 -7.99 1.79
C GLU A 98 12.06 -6.66 1.84
N ILE A 99 11.44 -5.63 1.27
CA ILE A 99 12.07 -4.31 1.18
C ILE A 99 11.79 -3.59 2.49
N VAL A 100 12.84 -3.42 3.31
CA VAL A 100 12.76 -2.66 4.55
C VAL A 100 13.22 -1.22 4.30
N ALA A 101 12.39 -0.26 4.68
CA ALA A 101 12.69 1.15 4.63
C ALA A 101 12.50 1.78 6.02
N VAL A 102 13.42 2.68 6.37
CA VAL A 102 13.25 3.53 7.56
C VAL A 102 12.40 4.73 7.13
N ARG A 103 11.12 4.72 7.47
CA ARG A 103 10.27 5.90 7.32
C ARG A 103 10.35 6.70 8.61
N GLN A 104 11.15 7.75 8.64
CA GLN A 104 10.96 8.78 9.65
C GLN A 104 9.67 9.51 9.28
N LEU A 105 8.62 9.34 10.08
CA LEU A 105 7.51 10.29 10.10
C LEU A 105 8.13 11.65 10.38
N VAL A 106 8.30 12.46 9.34
CA VAL A 106 8.65 13.87 9.49
C VAL A 106 7.37 14.51 10.02
N THR A 107 7.23 14.51 11.35
CA THR A 107 6.25 15.34 12.04
C THR A 107 6.68 16.78 11.78
N GLY A 108 6.17 17.36 10.68
CA GLY A 108 6.33 18.77 10.33
C GLY A 108 5.24 19.60 10.98
#